data_AF-A0AAN8Z127-F1
#
_entry.id   AF-A0AAN8Z127-F1
#
_cell.length_a   1.000
_cell.length_b   1.000
_cell.length_c   1.000
_cell.angle_alpha   90.00
_cell.angle_beta   90.00
_cell.angle_gamma   90.00
#
_symmetry.space_group_name_H-M   'P 1'
#
loop_
_entity.id
_entity.type
_entity.pdbx_description
1 polymer ?
#
loop_
_entity_poly.entity_id
_entity_poly.type
_entity_poly.pdbx_seq_one_letter_code
_entity_poly.pdbx_strand_id
1 'polypeptide(L)'
;MDHKGRILQCFGSVVDKFYHDIDFPRGHIALKSFNAEVVDEAGSPVSLQETYLHHWAVVRYYARKGENIAQLDLDLSRNQSDIIPVRNSGLCDDVLGQYFGLGSETRRTTTHVPYPYGIEVGNPLDIPDGYEEKWLLNVHSIDTRGVEDKLECIECKCDLYNVTEDAHGRPIRSGYEGGLLCCYDKMQCRVKEGFEGPMRSLYLKYTVHWVDWDDRIIPVKIYIFDVTDTWTKLNTSTDSEARNNCKVEYDVQSCSVAGLPEGGCIDSKRTSFILPTGGDVIYGVAHQHSGGTGSALYGEDGRVICSSIPTYGVGEEPGNEAGYIVGMSTCYPQPGSVKISDGETLVLESNYSSAQKHTGVMGLFYILVAESAKTSLMPNILLGSQDHVHKVRNSHFSIWTVALFGVVIAIIAVVVHSQRRVAEEDGYRPIKTRDTTYTCQPPSYAQRLVHPNETIKIKVVSFIGLACLVVLRWEEEVLAAGVMVLCYKLVNGGSLLVKKVSSGGEKRLVYSCTEARDVESEA
;
A
#
# COMPACT_ATOMS: atom_id res chain seq x y z
N MET A 1 9.64 9.44 -20.49
CA MET A 1 9.86 8.12 -19.89
C MET A 1 8.89 8.04 -18.74
N ASP A 2 7.93 7.12 -18.80
CA ASP A 2 6.93 6.94 -17.76
C ASP A 2 7.65 6.33 -16.55
N HIS A 3 7.77 7.09 -15.45
CA HIS A 3 8.55 6.69 -14.29
C HIS A 3 7.74 5.67 -13.47
N LYS A 4 7.83 4.38 -13.83
CA LYS A 4 7.26 3.26 -13.07
C LYS A 4 7.59 3.42 -11.57
N GLY A 5 6.57 3.32 -10.72
CA GLY A 5 6.74 3.35 -9.25
C GLY A 5 6.78 4.74 -8.60
N ARG A 6 6.62 5.83 -9.35
CA ARG A 6 6.59 7.20 -8.80
C ARG A 6 5.22 7.52 -8.19
N ILE A 7 5.22 7.92 -6.92
CA ILE A 7 4.07 8.44 -6.18
C ILE A 7 4.08 9.97 -6.32
N LEU A 8 3.15 10.52 -7.10
CA LEU A 8 2.99 11.96 -7.26
C LEU A 8 1.99 12.50 -6.23
N GLN A 9 2.48 13.30 -5.28
CA GLN A 9 1.63 13.85 -4.22
C GLN A 9 1.55 15.37 -4.27
N CYS A 10 0.31 15.86 -4.28
CA CYS A 10 -0.02 17.25 -3.98
C CYS A 10 -0.40 17.39 -2.51
N PHE A 11 -0.42 18.62 -2.00
CA PHE A 11 -0.83 18.86 -0.62
C PHE A 11 -2.25 18.32 -0.38
N GLY A 12 -2.47 17.59 0.71
CA GLY A 12 -3.75 16.98 1.02
C GLY A 12 -4.16 15.80 0.11
N SER A 13 -3.42 15.46 -0.93
CA SER A 13 -3.85 14.45 -1.91
C SER A 13 -3.70 13.02 -1.37
N VAL A 14 -4.64 12.18 -1.75
CA VAL A 14 -4.60 10.73 -1.56
C VAL A 14 -4.07 10.07 -2.83
N VAL A 15 -3.09 9.19 -2.67
CA VAL A 15 -2.61 8.30 -3.72
C VAL A 15 -2.85 6.88 -3.26
N ASP A 16 -3.68 6.16 -4.01
CA ASP A 16 -3.94 4.74 -3.81
C ASP A 16 -3.72 4.01 -5.15
N LYS A 17 -2.58 3.32 -5.25
CA LYS A 17 -2.08 2.79 -6.52
C LYS A 17 -1.67 1.34 -6.43
N PHE A 18 -2.00 0.63 -7.50
CA PHE A 18 -1.67 -0.76 -7.73
C PHE A 18 -0.51 -0.86 -8.74
N TYR A 19 0.60 -1.44 -8.30
CA TYR A 19 1.79 -1.70 -9.11
C TYR A 19 1.89 -3.20 -9.37
N HIS A 20 1.74 -3.59 -10.64
CA HIS A 20 1.79 -4.99 -11.08
C HIS A 20 3.20 -5.40 -11.49
N ASP A 21 3.49 -6.69 -11.31
CA ASP A 21 4.77 -7.32 -11.68
C ASP A 21 5.97 -6.52 -11.13
N ILE A 22 5.89 -6.19 -9.84
CA ILE A 22 6.97 -5.48 -9.14
C ILE A 22 8.24 -6.34 -9.17
N ASP A 23 9.39 -5.69 -9.07
CA ASP A 23 10.67 -6.38 -8.97
C ASP A 23 10.73 -7.18 -7.67
N PHE A 24 10.54 -8.49 -7.77
CA PHE A 24 10.46 -9.40 -6.64
C PHE A 24 11.33 -10.65 -6.89
N PRO A 25 11.93 -11.26 -5.84
CA PRO A 25 12.67 -12.52 -5.98
C PRO A 25 11.84 -13.60 -6.70
N ARG A 26 12.47 -14.29 -7.67
CA ARG A 26 11.82 -15.34 -8.48
C ARG A 26 12.45 -16.70 -8.20
N GLY A 27 11.68 -17.76 -8.46
CA GLY A 27 12.09 -19.15 -8.22
C GLY A 27 11.44 -19.72 -6.96
N HIS A 28 11.73 -20.99 -6.67
CA HIS A 28 11.23 -21.66 -5.47
C HIS A 28 12.08 -21.22 -4.27
N ILE A 29 11.52 -20.36 -3.43
CA ILE A 29 12.26 -19.68 -2.37
C ILE A 29 11.44 -19.64 -1.08
N ALA A 30 12.14 -19.41 0.02
CA ALA A 30 11.55 -19.10 1.31
C ALA A 30 11.73 -17.62 1.62
N LEU A 31 10.62 -16.88 1.71
CA LEU A 31 10.66 -15.48 2.13
C LEU A 31 10.94 -15.40 3.64
N LYS A 32 11.83 -14.47 4.00
CA LYS A 32 12.37 -14.29 5.35
C LYS A 32 11.98 -12.95 5.97
N SER A 33 11.68 -11.93 5.18
CA SER A 33 11.07 -10.68 5.65
C SER A 33 10.78 -9.75 4.47
N PHE A 34 9.86 -8.82 4.66
CA PHE A 34 9.60 -7.72 3.74
C PHE A 34 9.50 -6.42 4.55
N ASN A 35 10.30 -5.42 4.20
CA ASN A 35 10.25 -4.09 4.81
C ASN A 35 10.06 -3.05 3.72
N ALA A 36 9.22 -2.04 3.95
CA ALA A 36 9.00 -0.93 3.03
C ALA A 36 8.96 0.41 3.76
N GLU A 37 9.31 1.47 3.02
CA GLU A 37 9.35 2.85 3.49
C GLU A 37 9.00 3.81 2.34
N VAL A 38 8.29 4.89 2.64
CA VAL A 38 8.09 5.98 1.69
C VAL A 38 9.29 6.90 1.74
N VAL A 39 9.94 7.08 0.60
CA VAL A 39 11.16 7.88 0.46
C VAL A 39 11.00 8.98 -0.59
N ASP A 40 11.78 10.05 -0.43
CA ASP A 40 11.90 11.12 -1.42
C ASP A 40 12.77 10.71 -2.63
N GLU A 41 13.00 11.65 -3.55
CA GLU A 41 13.84 11.45 -4.73
C GLU A 41 15.31 11.14 -4.40
N ALA A 42 15.80 11.53 -3.21
CA ALA A 42 17.13 11.21 -2.72
C ALA A 42 17.20 9.87 -1.99
N GLY A 43 16.06 9.19 -1.81
CA GLY A 43 15.94 7.92 -1.08
C GLY A 43 15.91 8.08 0.44
N SER A 44 15.63 9.29 0.94
CA SER A 44 15.50 9.58 2.37
C SER A 44 14.07 9.33 2.84
N PRO A 45 13.86 8.72 4.03
CA PRO A 45 12.52 8.54 4.59
C PRO A 45 11.76 9.86 4.78
N VAL A 46 10.47 9.85 4.51
CA VAL A 46 9.58 11.03 4.64
C VAL A 46 8.83 10.99 5.96
N SER A 47 8.63 12.15 6.61
CA SER A 47 7.89 12.21 7.88
C SER A 47 6.40 11.84 7.68
N LEU A 48 5.83 11.06 8.61
CA LEU A 48 4.39 10.75 8.65
C LEU A 48 3.52 12.00 8.89
N GLN A 49 4.12 13.06 9.43
CA GLN A 49 3.49 14.36 9.59
C GLN A 49 3.34 15.12 8.26
N GLU A 50 4.00 14.64 7.19
CA GLU A 50 3.90 15.21 5.85
C GLU A 50 3.19 14.24 4.90
N THR A 51 3.62 12.98 4.86
CA THR A 51 2.99 11.91 4.07
C THR A 51 2.74 10.72 4.97
N TYR A 52 1.48 10.49 5.29
CA TYR A 52 1.06 9.32 6.05
C TYR A 52 0.95 8.12 5.12
N LEU A 53 1.78 7.10 5.35
CA LEU A 53 1.65 5.80 4.71
C LEU A 53 0.52 5.04 5.40
N HIS A 54 -0.70 5.14 4.85
CA HIS A 54 -1.87 4.47 5.41
C HIS A 54 -1.68 2.96 5.35
N HIS A 55 -1.32 2.43 4.19
CA HIS A 55 -0.87 1.05 4.07
C HIS A 55 -0.07 0.84 2.79
N TRP A 56 0.72 -0.22 2.80
CA TRP A 56 1.15 -0.92 1.62
C TRP A 56 0.75 -2.39 1.76
N ALA A 57 0.39 -3.05 0.67
CA ALA A 57 0.01 -4.45 0.69
C ALA A 57 0.61 -5.19 -0.50
N VAL A 58 1.15 -6.38 -0.26
CA VAL A 58 1.80 -7.22 -1.24
C VAL A 58 0.99 -8.49 -1.44
N VAL A 59 0.52 -8.68 -2.66
CA VAL A 59 -0.36 -9.79 -3.05
C VAL A 59 0.32 -10.62 -4.14
N ARG A 60 0.26 -11.93 -3.99
CA ARG A 60 0.78 -12.91 -4.96
C ARG A 60 -0.32 -13.25 -5.97
N TYR A 61 0.04 -13.42 -7.23
CA TYR A 61 -0.88 -13.89 -8.26
C TYR A 61 -0.17 -14.68 -9.36
N TYR A 62 -0.90 -15.54 -10.06
CA TYR A 62 -0.44 -16.19 -11.28
C TYR A 62 -0.96 -15.44 -12.50
N ALA A 63 -0.08 -15.19 -13.45
CA ALA A 63 -0.36 -14.50 -14.70
C ALA A 63 -0.08 -15.43 -15.88
N ARG A 64 -0.93 -15.41 -16.92
CA ARG A 64 -0.66 -16.15 -18.16
C ARG A 64 0.64 -15.64 -18.80
N LYS A 65 1.52 -16.56 -19.21
CA LYS A 65 2.81 -16.21 -19.84
C LYS A 65 2.59 -15.41 -21.13
N GLY A 66 3.37 -14.34 -21.29
CA GLY A 66 3.36 -13.50 -22.49
C GLY A 66 2.33 -12.36 -22.49
N GLU A 67 1.48 -12.26 -21.47
CA GLU A 67 0.52 -11.16 -21.32
C GLU A 67 1.13 -9.94 -20.61
N ASN A 68 0.84 -8.74 -21.13
CA ASN A 68 1.23 -7.48 -20.51
C ASN A 68 0.06 -6.94 -19.68
N ILE A 69 0.09 -7.24 -18.38
CA ILE A 69 -1.00 -6.98 -17.41
C ILE A 69 -1.05 -5.51 -16.94
N ALA A 70 -0.31 -4.59 -17.56
CA ALA A 70 -0.11 -3.21 -17.10
C ALA A 70 -1.38 -2.35 -16.88
N GLN A 71 -2.59 -2.87 -17.11
CA GLN A 71 -3.86 -2.16 -16.98
C GLN A 71 -4.96 -2.93 -16.22
N LEU A 72 -4.68 -4.09 -15.60
CA LEU A 72 -5.73 -4.83 -14.91
C LEU A 72 -5.93 -4.29 -13.49
N ASP A 73 -6.91 -3.41 -13.31
CA ASP A 73 -7.42 -3.04 -12.00
C ASP A 73 -7.95 -4.31 -11.32
N LEU A 74 -7.30 -4.75 -10.24
CA LEU A 74 -7.71 -5.97 -9.52
C LEU A 74 -9.09 -5.84 -8.88
N ASP A 75 -9.59 -4.61 -8.79
CA ASP A 75 -10.94 -4.31 -8.34
C ASP A 75 -12.03 -4.64 -9.39
N LEU A 76 -11.63 -5.00 -10.63
CA LEU A 76 -12.55 -5.20 -11.77
C LEU A 76 -12.34 -6.53 -12.53
N SER A 77 -11.73 -7.56 -11.95
CA SER A 77 -11.48 -8.83 -12.66
C SER A 77 -12.77 -9.66 -12.87
N ARG A 78 -13.62 -9.24 -13.80
CA ARG A 78 -14.70 -10.06 -14.41
C ARG A 78 -14.21 -10.91 -15.60
N ASN A 79 -12.98 -10.70 -16.08
CA ASN A 79 -12.33 -11.62 -17.04
C ASN A 79 -11.32 -12.52 -16.31
N GLN A 80 -11.83 -13.66 -15.83
CA GLN A 80 -11.14 -14.63 -14.97
C GLN A 80 -10.01 -15.45 -15.64
N SER A 81 -9.73 -15.30 -16.94
CA SER A 81 -8.84 -16.26 -17.64
C SER A 81 -7.35 -15.99 -17.50
N ASP A 82 -6.93 -14.77 -17.13
CA ASP A 82 -5.53 -14.36 -17.32
C ASP A 82 -4.78 -14.10 -16.01
N ILE A 83 -5.50 -13.91 -14.90
CA ILE A 83 -4.95 -13.70 -13.56
C ILE A 83 -5.66 -14.59 -12.53
N ILE A 84 -4.86 -15.29 -11.73
CA ILE A 84 -5.34 -16.10 -10.60
C ILE A 84 -4.75 -15.51 -9.32
N PRO A 85 -5.53 -14.83 -8.47
CA PRO A 85 -5.03 -14.32 -7.20
C PRO A 85 -4.67 -15.49 -6.26
N VAL A 86 -3.51 -15.40 -5.60
CA VAL A 86 -3.05 -16.37 -4.60
C VAL A 86 -3.17 -15.73 -3.23
N ARG A 87 -4.12 -16.21 -2.42
CA ARG A 87 -4.44 -15.67 -1.10
C ARG A 87 -3.58 -16.34 -0.01
N ASN A 88 -3.53 -15.70 1.17
CA ASN A 88 -3.00 -16.34 2.38
C ASN A 88 -3.97 -17.41 2.93
N SER A 89 -3.64 -18.03 4.06
CA SER A 89 -4.45 -19.09 4.68
C SER A 89 -5.47 -18.56 5.68
N GLY A 90 -5.61 -17.24 5.78
CA GLY A 90 -6.52 -16.54 6.68
C GLY A 90 -8.00 -16.76 6.34
N LEU A 91 -8.84 -16.38 7.30
CA LEU A 91 -10.29 -16.57 7.24
C LEU A 91 -11.00 -15.49 6.41
N CYS A 92 -10.34 -14.34 6.22
CA CYS A 92 -10.83 -13.17 5.49
C CYS A 92 -10.30 -13.12 4.05
N ASP A 93 -10.32 -14.25 3.35
CA ASP A 93 -9.68 -14.46 2.04
C ASP A 93 -10.11 -13.48 0.93
N ASP A 94 -11.35 -13.01 0.96
CA ASP A 94 -11.89 -12.07 -0.02
C ASP A 94 -11.34 -10.63 0.13
N VAL A 95 -10.92 -10.22 1.33
CA VAL A 95 -10.53 -8.82 1.64
C VAL A 95 -9.13 -8.65 2.22
N LEU A 96 -8.60 -9.64 2.95
CA LEU A 96 -7.31 -9.59 3.63
C LEU A 96 -6.39 -10.72 3.15
N GLY A 97 -6.30 -10.87 1.83
CA GLY A 97 -5.52 -11.93 1.17
C GLY A 97 -4.02 -11.68 1.01
N GLN A 98 -3.51 -10.55 1.50
CA GLN A 98 -2.11 -10.14 1.36
C GLN A 98 -1.14 -11.05 2.11
N TYR A 99 0.10 -11.13 1.63
CA TYR A 99 1.18 -11.89 2.29
C TYR A 99 1.95 -11.02 3.29
N PHE A 100 2.20 -9.79 2.87
CA PHE A 100 2.72 -8.72 3.69
C PHE A 100 1.84 -7.51 3.48
N GLY A 101 1.59 -6.75 4.52
CA GLY A 101 0.92 -5.48 4.36
C GLY A 101 0.52 -4.89 5.70
N LEU A 102 0.95 -3.66 5.90
CA LEU A 102 0.93 -2.88 7.13
C LEU A 102 1.05 -1.39 6.73
N GLY A 103 0.89 -0.48 7.68
CA GLY A 103 1.01 0.96 7.47
C GLY A 103 2.30 1.56 8.02
N SER A 104 2.14 2.76 8.54
CA SER A 104 3.18 3.55 9.19
C SER A 104 3.94 2.83 10.32
N GLU A 105 3.32 1.82 10.95
CA GLU A 105 3.89 1.05 12.05
C GLU A 105 5.05 0.13 11.62
N THR A 106 5.27 -0.06 10.33
CA THR A 106 6.32 -0.96 9.82
C THR A 106 7.74 -0.53 10.20
N ARG A 107 7.98 0.76 10.46
CA ARG A 107 9.33 1.32 10.71
C ARG A 107 10.07 0.70 11.89
N ARG A 108 9.35 0.34 12.95
CA ARG A 108 9.91 -0.30 14.16
C ARG A 108 9.29 -1.67 14.44
N THR A 109 8.68 -2.29 13.43
CA THR A 109 8.08 -3.63 13.55
C THR A 109 8.97 -4.65 12.85
N THR A 110 9.38 -5.70 13.57
CA THR A 110 10.25 -6.74 13.02
C THR A 110 9.43 -7.77 12.24
N THR A 111 9.66 -7.90 10.93
CA THR A 111 8.93 -8.84 10.05
C THR A 111 9.72 -10.13 9.74
N HIS A 112 10.73 -10.44 10.56
CA HIS A 112 11.66 -11.54 10.31
C HIS A 112 11.04 -12.91 10.57
N VAL A 113 11.14 -13.83 9.61
CA VAL A 113 10.80 -15.23 9.80
C VAL A 113 12.07 -15.98 10.26
N PRO A 114 12.12 -16.56 11.46
CA PRO A 114 13.32 -17.24 11.96
C PRO A 114 13.62 -18.53 11.18
N TYR A 115 14.88 -18.96 11.12
CA TYR A 115 15.23 -20.31 10.63
C TYR A 115 14.75 -21.38 11.65
N PRO A 116 14.27 -22.56 11.23
CA PRO A 116 14.19 -23.10 9.87
C PRO A 116 12.93 -22.70 9.09
N TYR A 117 12.12 -21.79 9.58
CA TYR A 117 10.81 -21.48 8.99
C TYR A 117 10.90 -20.58 7.75
N GLY A 118 9.94 -20.66 6.84
CA GLY A 118 9.90 -19.80 5.66
C GLY A 118 8.51 -19.72 5.03
N ILE A 119 8.15 -18.55 4.51
CA ILE A 119 6.94 -18.42 3.68
C ILE A 119 7.31 -18.92 2.28
N GLU A 120 6.76 -20.07 1.90
CA GLU A 120 7.04 -20.72 0.61
C GLU A 120 6.37 -20.00 -0.54
N VAL A 121 7.14 -19.65 -1.57
CA VAL A 121 6.65 -19.05 -2.81
C VAL A 121 7.39 -19.61 -4.02
N GLY A 122 6.79 -19.48 -5.21
CA GLY A 122 7.37 -19.95 -6.46
C GLY A 122 7.57 -21.47 -6.57
N ASN A 123 6.85 -22.28 -5.79
CA ASN A 123 6.85 -23.74 -5.92
C ASN A 123 6.28 -24.13 -7.30
N PRO A 124 7.05 -24.82 -8.17
CA PRO A 124 6.59 -25.19 -9.52
C PRO A 124 5.36 -26.10 -9.53
N LEU A 125 5.09 -26.83 -8.44
CA LEU A 125 3.91 -27.70 -8.33
C LEU A 125 2.62 -26.90 -8.08
N ASP A 126 2.73 -25.69 -7.55
CA ASP A 126 1.58 -24.82 -7.25
C ASP A 126 1.22 -23.90 -8.41
N ILE A 127 2.14 -23.67 -9.36
CA ILE A 127 1.96 -22.76 -10.49
C ILE A 127 1.26 -23.49 -11.64
N PRO A 128 0.08 -23.06 -12.09
CA PRO A 128 -0.63 -23.73 -13.19
C PRO A 128 0.14 -23.69 -14.51
N ASP A 129 -0.06 -24.72 -15.33
CA ASP A 129 0.55 -24.81 -16.67
C ASP A 129 0.22 -23.58 -17.53
N GLY A 130 1.26 -22.98 -18.10
CA GLY A 130 1.13 -21.76 -18.91
C GLY A 130 1.08 -20.45 -18.12
N TYR A 131 1.21 -20.49 -16.79
CA TYR A 131 1.27 -19.32 -15.93
C TYR A 131 2.68 -19.09 -15.36
N GLU A 132 2.91 -17.86 -14.91
CA GLU A 132 4.06 -17.46 -14.12
C GLU A 132 3.60 -16.71 -12.86
N GLU A 133 4.35 -16.85 -11.78
CA GLU A 133 4.09 -16.12 -10.54
C GLU A 133 4.57 -14.66 -10.64
N LYS A 134 3.71 -13.77 -10.17
CA LYS A 134 3.94 -12.32 -10.11
C LYS A 134 3.43 -11.75 -8.79
N TRP A 135 3.88 -10.53 -8.52
CA TRP A 135 3.60 -9.82 -7.29
C TRP A 135 3.02 -8.45 -7.59
N LEU A 136 1.96 -8.13 -6.86
CA LEU A 136 1.28 -6.85 -6.86
C LEU A 136 1.64 -6.13 -5.58
N LEU A 137 1.95 -4.84 -5.69
CA LEU A 137 2.04 -3.92 -4.57
C LEU A 137 0.92 -2.89 -4.66
N ASN A 138 0.07 -2.82 -3.65
CA ASN A 138 -0.79 -1.66 -3.41
C ASN A 138 -0.06 -0.68 -2.48
N VAL A 139 -0.14 0.62 -2.78
CA VAL A 139 0.37 1.70 -1.91
C VAL A 139 -0.71 2.75 -1.75
N HIS A 140 -1.19 2.91 -0.52
CA HIS A 140 -2.11 3.94 -0.11
C HIS A 140 -1.42 4.93 0.82
N SER A 141 -1.28 6.17 0.36
CA SER A 141 -0.59 7.25 1.06
C SER A 141 -1.38 8.56 0.99
N ILE A 142 -1.38 9.29 2.10
CA ILE A 142 -2.15 10.53 2.28
C ILE A 142 -1.16 11.65 2.59
N ASP A 143 -1.13 12.66 1.73
CA ASP A 143 -0.40 13.89 2.03
C ASP A 143 -1.17 14.70 3.08
N THR A 144 -0.51 15.08 4.17
CA THR A 144 -1.09 15.83 5.29
C THR A 144 -0.52 17.25 5.42
N ARG A 145 0.20 17.73 4.40
CA ARG A 145 0.73 19.09 4.37
C ARG A 145 -0.41 20.07 4.12
N GLY A 146 -0.54 21.07 4.99
CA GLY A 146 -1.53 22.13 4.83
C GLY A 146 -2.99 21.72 5.09
N VAL A 147 -3.26 20.47 5.48
CA VAL A 147 -4.62 20.01 5.79
C VAL A 147 -5.17 20.69 7.05
N GLU A 148 -6.50 20.80 7.14
CA GLU A 148 -7.17 21.41 8.30
C GLU A 148 -6.96 20.60 9.58
N ASP A 149 -7.18 19.28 9.50
CA ASP A 149 -7.03 18.33 10.60
C ASP A 149 -6.30 17.08 10.12
N LYS A 150 -5.08 16.86 10.64
CA LYS A 150 -4.25 15.72 10.20
C LYS A 150 -4.85 14.39 10.61
N LEU A 151 -5.42 14.30 11.80
CA LEU A 151 -5.90 13.03 12.34
C LEU A 151 -7.16 12.59 11.59
N GLU A 152 -8.12 13.50 11.42
CA GLU A 152 -9.34 13.20 10.67
C GLU A 152 -9.07 12.90 9.19
N CYS A 153 -8.02 13.49 8.59
CA CYS A 153 -7.58 13.10 7.24
C CYS A 153 -7.08 11.66 7.20
N ILE A 154 -6.18 11.26 8.12
CA ILE A 154 -5.59 9.92 8.10
C ILE A 154 -6.57 8.82 8.54
N GLU A 155 -7.63 9.18 9.26
CA GLU A 155 -8.78 8.34 9.59
C GLU A 155 -9.88 8.38 8.50
N CYS A 156 -9.59 9.03 7.37
CA CYS A 156 -10.44 9.05 6.19
C CYS A 156 -11.86 9.58 6.44
N LYS A 157 -12.00 10.61 7.28
CA LYS A 157 -13.31 11.20 7.59
C LYS A 157 -13.95 11.84 6.36
N CYS A 158 -15.12 11.36 5.96
CA CYS A 158 -15.73 11.67 4.67
C CYS A 158 -15.99 13.17 4.47
N ASP A 159 -16.34 13.89 5.53
CA ASP A 159 -16.59 15.33 5.51
C ASP A 159 -15.36 16.16 5.05
N LEU A 160 -14.14 15.69 5.34
CA LEU A 160 -12.93 16.37 4.91
C LEU A 160 -12.56 16.07 3.45
N TYR A 161 -13.05 14.98 2.89
CA TYR A 161 -12.85 14.64 1.47
C TYR A 161 -13.98 15.12 0.57
N ASN A 162 -15.10 15.59 1.15
CA ASN A 162 -16.29 16.07 0.43
C ASN A 162 -16.83 15.02 -0.56
N VAL A 163 -16.93 13.78 -0.10
CA VAL A 163 -17.36 12.62 -0.89
C VAL A 163 -18.72 12.10 -0.43
N THR A 164 -19.55 11.71 -1.40
CA THR A 164 -20.85 11.08 -1.15
C THR A 164 -20.97 9.71 -1.82
N GLU A 165 -19.98 9.34 -2.63
CA GLU A 165 -19.90 8.09 -3.39
C GLU A 165 -18.51 7.47 -3.20
N ASP A 166 -18.46 6.14 -3.15
CA ASP A 166 -17.23 5.37 -3.05
C ASP A 166 -16.45 5.33 -4.38
N ALA A 167 -15.30 4.66 -4.39
CA ALA A 167 -14.44 4.52 -5.56
C ALA A 167 -15.13 3.89 -6.80
N HIS A 168 -16.25 3.18 -6.60
CA HIS A 168 -17.04 2.56 -7.66
C HIS A 168 -18.27 3.38 -8.07
N GLY A 169 -18.42 4.61 -7.54
CA GLY A 169 -19.58 5.45 -7.77
C GLY A 169 -20.84 4.97 -7.05
N ARG A 170 -20.71 4.13 -6.00
CA ARG A 170 -21.86 3.69 -5.20
C ARG A 170 -22.08 4.72 -4.08
N PRO A 171 -23.34 5.11 -3.79
CA PRO A 171 -23.62 6.03 -2.70
C PRO A 171 -23.12 5.50 -1.35
N ILE A 172 -22.42 6.35 -0.60
CA ILE A 172 -21.99 6.04 0.76
C ILE A 172 -23.22 6.09 1.67
N ARG A 173 -23.40 5.03 2.47
CA ARG A 173 -24.57 4.90 3.34
C ARG A 173 -24.62 6.04 4.38
N SER A 174 -25.84 6.46 4.70
CA SER A 174 -26.06 7.41 5.81
C SER A 174 -25.51 6.83 7.12
N GLY A 175 -24.72 7.63 7.83
CA GLY A 175 -24.07 7.25 9.10
C GLY A 175 -22.69 6.58 8.96
N TYR A 176 -22.15 6.42 7.75
CA TYR A 176 -20.73 6.10 7.56
C TYR A 176 -19.92 7.40 7.58
N GLU A 177 -19.19 7.63 8.66
CA GLU A 177 -18.53 8.93 8.91
C GLU A 177 -17.09 9.00 8.41
N GLY A 178 -16.41 7.86 8.26
CA GLY A 178 -15.04 7.79 7.77
C GLY A 178 -14.55 6.37 7.57
N GLY A 179 -13.49 6.24 6.76
CA GLY A 179 -12.85 4.96 6.44
C GLY A 179 -12.57 4.76 4.95
N LEU A 180 -12.35 3.50 4.57
CA LEU A 180 -11.98 3.04 3.23
C LEU A 180 -12.82 3.62 2.08
N LEU A 181 -14.10 3.90 2.30
CA LEU A 181 -14.98 4.43 1.24
C LEU A 181 -14.73 5.90 0.90
N CYS A 182 -13.95 6.62 1.72
CA CYS A 182 -13.88 8.08 1.65
C CYS A 182 -12.53 8.65 1.21
N CYS A 183 -11.45 7.86 1.29
CA CYS A 183 -10.09 8.27 0.93
C CYS A 183 -9.50 7.35 -0.15
N TYR A 184 -10.17 7.24 -1.30
CA TYR A 184 -9.63 6.50 -2.45
C TYR A 184 -8.74 7.39 -3.34
N ASP A 185 -8.12 6.79 -4.35
CA ASP A 185 -7.18 7.46 -5.25
C ASP A 185 -7.70 8.79 -5.81
N LYS A 186 -6.82 9.81 -5.83
CA LYS A 186 -7.08 11.17 -6.32
C LYS A 186 -8.03 12.01 -5.46
N MET A 187 -8.52 11.50 -4.34
CA MET A 187 -9.20 12.35 -3.36
C MET A 187 -8.22 13.35 -2.76
N GLN A 188 -8.75 14.44 -2.20
CA GLN A 188 -7.94 15.44 -1.51
C GLN A 188 -8.61 15.80 -0.19
N CYS A 189 -7.89 15.60 0.90
CA CYS A 189 -8.34 16.07 2.20
C CYS A 189 -8.35 17.59 2.23
N ARG A 190 -9.36 18.17 2.87
CA ARG A 190 -9.55 19.61 2.96
C ARG A 190 -8.31 20.31 3.50
N VAL A 191 -7.86 21.31 2.75
CA VAL A 191 -6.68 22.11 3.07
C VAL A 191 -7.05 23.51 3.53
N LYS A 192 -6.20 24.08 4.39
CA LYS A 192 -6.35 25.44 4.90
C LYS A 192 -6.31 26.44 3.76
N GLU A 193 -7.20 27.42 3.81
CA GLU A 193 -7.29 28.47 2.80
C GLU A 193 -5.93 29.20 2.62
N GLY A 194 -5.51 29.37 1.36
CA GLY A 194 -4.26 30.03 1.03
C GLY A 194 -2.99 29.19 1.23
N PHE A 195 -3.10 27.90 1.60
CA PHE A 195 -1.94 27.02 1.61
C PHE A 195 -1.47 26.71 0.19
N GLU A 196 -0.20 27.03 -0.09
CA GLU A 196 0.48 26.63 -1.31
C GLU A 196 1.66 25.72 -0.96
N GLY A 197 1.82 24.65 -1.72
CA GLY A 197 2.91 23.70 -1.52
C GLY A 197 3.35 23.08 -2.84
N PRO A 198 4.63 22.70 -2.97
CA PRO A 198 5.11 22.03 -4.16
C PRO A 198 4.55 20.61 -4.24
N MET A 199 4.26 20.18 -5.47
CA MET A 199 4.07 18.76 -5.77
C MET A 199 5.37 18.01 -5.46
N ARG A 200 5.26 16.83 -4.86
CA ARG A 200 6.40 15.96 -4.55
C ARG A 200 6.36 14.69 -5.38
N SER A 201 7.55 14.19 -5.69
CA SER A 201 7.74 12.83 -6.18
C SER A 201 8.26 11.99 -5.03
N LEU A 202 7.48 10.99 -4.64
CA LEU A 202 7.87 10.01 -3.63
C LEU A 202 7.95 8.62 -4.27
N TYR A 203 8.53 7.67 -3.54
CA TYR A 203 8.66 6.29 -3.96
C TYR A 203 8.44 5.38 -2.76
N LEU A 204 7.94 4.17 -3.00
CA LEU A 204 8.04 3.11 -2.00
C LEU A 204 9.35 2.36 -2.22
N LYS A 205 10.27 2.47 -1.27
CA LYS A 205 11.49 1.66 -1.22
C LYS A 205 11.24 0.43 -0.38
N TYR A 206 11.55 -0.75 -0.88
CA TYR A 206 11.41 -2.00 -0.13
C TYR A 206 12.67 -2.86 -0.15
N THR A 207 12.80 -3.72 0.85
CA THR A 207 13.86 -4.72 0.99
C THR A 207 13.24 -6.06 1.33
N VAL A 208 13.55 -7.07 0.51
CA VAL A 208 13.08 -8.44 0.69
C VAL A 208 14.27 -9.32 1.04
N HIS A 209 14.17 -10.06 2.14
CA HIS A 209 15.12 -11.12 2.47
C HIS A 209 14.49 -12.46 2.14
N TRP A 210 15.27 -13.35 1.54
CA TRP A 210 14.85 -14.67 1.08
C TRP A 210 16.05 -15.61 1.03
N VAL A 211 15.78 -16.91 0.98
CA VAL A 211 16.76 -17.97 0.72
C VAL A 211 16.20 -18.94 -0.32
N ASP A 212 17.07 -19.62 -1.05
CA ASP A 212 16.65 -20.73 -1.92
C ASP A 212 15.89 -21.77 -1.11
N TRP A 213 14.84 -22.34 -1.70
CA TRP A 213 14.10 -23.40 -1.03
C TRP A 213 14.97 -24.65 -0.89
N ASP A 214 14.95 -25.26 0.30
CA ASP A 214 15.58 -26.56 0.55
C ASP A 214 14.74 -27.38 1.55
N ASP A 215 14.89 -28.70 1.54
CA ASP A 215 14.06 -29.64 2.32
C ASP A 215 14.18 -29.48 3.85
N ARG A 216 15.11 -28.65 4.34
CA ARG A 216 15.24 -28.33 5.77
C ARG A 216 14.36 -27.15 6.17
N ILE A 217 13.82 -26.41 5.20
CA ILE A 217 12.92 -25.29 5.46
C ILE A 217 11.55 -25.82 5.83
N ILE A 218 10.99 -25.29 6.91
CA ILE A 218 9.64 -25.61 7.36
C ILE A 218 8.69 -24.53 6.83
N PRO A 219 7.74 -24.86 5.93
CA PRO A 219 6.78 -23.88 5.44
C PRO A 219 5.92 -23.36 6.59
N VAL A 220 5.63 -22.06 6.56
CA VAL A 220 4.62 -21.44 7.42
C VAL A 220 3.44 -20.93 6.62
N LYS A 221 2.25 -21.02 7.22
CA LYS A 221 1.03 -20.41 6.73
C LYS A 221 0.82 -19.05 7.37
N ILE A 222 0.27 -18.14 6.59
CA ILE A 222 -0.06 -16.78 7.01
C ILE A 222 -1.54 -16.74 7.36
N TYR A 223 -1.85 -16.26 8.57
CA TYR A 223 -3.22 -15.97 8.98
C TYR A 223 -3.34 -14.50 9.36
N ILE A 224 -4.33 -13.82 8.79
CA ILE A 224 -4.73 -12.46 9.16
C ILE A 224 -6.16 -12.55 9.69
N PHE A 225 -6.32 -12.18 10.96
CA PHE A 225 -7.60 -12.12 11.65
C PHE A 225 -8.12 -10.69 11.68
N ASP A 226 -9.44 -10.55 11.69
CA ASP A 226 -10.12 -9.26 11.72
C ASP A 226 -11.16 -9.24 12.86
N VAL A 227 -10.98 -8.35 13.82
CA VAL A 227 -11.89 -8.22 14.97
C VAL A 227 -13.33 -7.85 14.57
N THR A 228 -13.53 -7.41 13.33
CA THR A 228 -14.84 -7.05 12.78
C THR A 228 -15.59 -8.20 12.12
N ASP A 229 -14.98 -9.38 12.02
CA ASP A 229 -15.66 -10.56 11.49
C ASP A 229 -16.93 -10.89 12.28
N THR A 230 -18.03 -11.06 11.55
CA THR A 230 -19.36 -11.31 12.12
C THR A 230 -19.78 -12.78 12.00
N TRP A 231 -18.89 -13.66 11.56
CA TRP A 231 -19.22 -15.08 11.44
C TRP A 231 -19.53 -15.69 12.82
N THR A 232 -20.57 -16.53 12.87
CA THR A 232 -20.91 -17.28 14.09
C THR A 232 -21.23 -18.73 13.77
N LYS A 233 -20.83 -19.62 14.68
CA LYS A 233 -21.03 -21.08 14.59
C LYS A 233 -22.52 -21.49 14.46
N LEU A 234 -23.47 -20.62 14.81
CA LEU A 234 -24.91 -20.88 14.76
C LEU A 234 -25.52 -20.69 13.36
N ASN A 235 -24.81 -20.06 12.42
CA ASN A 235 -25.30 -19.82 11.05
C ASN A 235 -25.33 -21.09 10.17
N THR A 236 -25.01 -22.26 10.73
CA THR A 236 -24.92 -23.54 9.98
C THR A 236 -26.24 -24.32 9.91
N SER A 237 -27.36 -23.80 10.44
CA SER A 237 -28.62 -24.56 10.43
C SER A 237 -29.33 -24.54 9.07
N THR A 238 -29.01 -23.60 8.18
CA THR A 238 -29.55 -23.53 6.80
C THR A 238 -28.62 -22.78 5.86
N ASP A 239 -27.42 -23.30 5.58
CA ASP A 239 -26.78 -23.21 4.26
C ASP A 239 -25.39 -23.86 4.30
N SER A 240 -25.10 -24.62 3.25
CA SER A 240 -23.72 -24.94 2.87
C SER A 240 -22.98 -23.64 2.56
N GLU A 241 -21.81 -23.43 3.19
CA GLU A 241 -20.86 -22.32 2.95
C GLU A 241 -21.12 -20.99 3.68
N ALA A 242 -21.28 -21.00 5.00
CA ALA A 242 -21.11 -19.78 5.80
C ALA A 242 -19.64 -19.31 5.77
N ARG A 243 -19.26 -18.46 4.79
CA ARG A 243 -17.95 -17.78 4.70
C ARG A 243 -17.85 -16.67 5.75
N ASN A 244 -16.62 -16.36 6.19
CA ASN A 244 -16.40 -15.27 7.14
C ASN A 244 -16.75 -13.91 6.51
N ASN A 245 -17.17 -12.95 7.34
CA ASN A 245 -17.71 -11.68 6.90
C ASN A 245 -16.93 -10.52 7.52
N CYS A 246 -15.65 -10.46 7.16
CA CYS A 246 -14.69 -9.47 7.64
C CYS A 246 -15.02 -8.09 7.07
N LYS A 247 -15.12 -7.07 7.93
CA LYS A 247 -15.47 -5.69 7.55
C LYS A 247 -14.26 -4.77 7.45
N VAL A 248 -13.07 -5.25 7.84
CA VAL A 248 -11.76 -4.59 7.85
C VAL A 248 -11.64 -3.43 8.85
N GLU A 249 -12.64 -2.56 8.90
CA GLU A 249 -12.63 -1.34 9.72
C GLU A 249 -13.89 -1.18 10.57
N TYR A 250 -13.78 -0.39 11.63
CA TYR A 250 -14.89 0.02 12.48
C TYR A 250 -14.63 1.39 13.13
N ASP A 251 -15.67 1.98 13.69
CA ASP A 251 -15.56 3.24 14.42
C ASP A 251 -15.46 3.00 15.92
N VAL A 252 -14.68 3.83 16.61
CA VAL A 252 -14.60 3.90 18.08
C VAL A 252 -15.33 5.15 18.51
N GLN A 253 -16.38 4.99 19.33
CA GLN A 253 -17.14 6.13 19.84
C GLN A 253 -16.44 6.76 21.04
N SER A 254 -16.56 8.09 21.18
CA SER A 254 -16.01 8.79 22.35
C SER A 254 -16.73 8.42 23.64
N CYS A 255 -15.99 8.18 24.71
CA CYS A 255 -16.51 8.02 26.06
C CYS A 255 -17.03 9.36 26.63
N SER A 256 -17.99 9.32 27.56
CA SER A 256 -18.35 10.49 28.35
C SER A 256 -17.32 10.68 29.48
N VAL A 257 -16.60 11.81 29.48
CA VAL A 257 -15.51 12.13 30.43
C VAL A 257 -16.03 12.37 31.87
N ALA A 258 -17.34 12.33 32.11
CA ALA A 258 -17.91 12.60 33.43
C ALA A 258 -17.67 11.43 34.41
N GLY A 259 -16.59 11.52 35.18
CA GLY A 259 -16.37 10.74 36.40
C GLY A 259 -15.55 9.46 36.28
N LEU A 260 -14.84 9.23 35.16
CA LEU A 260 -13.94 8.10 35.01
C LEU A 260 -12.50 8.46 35.43
N PRO A 261 -11.77 7.54 36.10
CA PRO A 261 -10.35 7.73 36.40
C PRO A 261 -9.51 7.83 35.12
N GLU A 262 -8.32 8.45 35.20
CA GLU A 262 -7.33 8.45 34.12
C GLU A 262 -7.11 7.01 33.62
N GLY A 263 -7.32 6.78 32.31
CA GLY A 263 -7.27 5.45 31.71
C GLY A 263 -8.60 4.69 31.61
N GLY A 264 -9.73 5.29 32.01
CA GLY A 264 -11.05 4.64 31.95
C GLY A 264 -11.74 4.59 30.58
N CYS A 265 -11.21 5.28 29.58
CA CYS A 265 -11.81 5.35 28.23
C CYS A 265 -11.09 4.44 27.25
N ILE A 266 -11.41 3.14 27.33
CA ILE A 266 -10.93 2.12 26.40
C ILE A 266 -12.15 1.46 25.76
N ASP A 267 -12.19 1.46 24.43
CA ASP A 267 -13.08 0.61 23.66
C ASP A 267 -12.38 -0.72 23.38
N SER A 268 -13.01 -1.81 23.80
CA SER A 268 -12.49 -3.17 23.64
C SER A 268 -13.43 -3.96 22.76
N LYS A 269 -12.94 -4.35 21.58
CA LYS A 269 -13.69 -5.20 20.65
C LYS A 269 -13.11 -6.60 20.66
N ARG A 270 -13.99 -7.60 20.76
CA ARG A 270 -13.62 -9.02 20.78
C ARG A 270 -14.40 -9.79 19.74
N THR A 271 -13.73 -10.74 19.09
CA THR A 271 -14.37 -11.74 18.23
C THR A 271 -13.68 -13.09 18.39
N SER A 272 -14.27 -14.15 17.84
CA SER A 272 -13.74 -15.50 17.95
C SER A 272 -13.78 -16.24 16.63
N PHE A 273 -12.75 -17.04 16.37
CA PHE A 273 -12.56 -17.74 15.12
C PHE A 273 -12.25 -19.20 15.38
N ILE A 274 -12.53 -20.08 14.41
CA ILE A 274 -12.08 -21.47 14.47
C ILE A 274 -10.94 -21.63 13.47
N LEU A 275 -9.76 -22.00 13.95
CA LEU A 275 -8.63 -22.25 13.06
C LEU A 275 -8.72 -23.67 12.47
N PRO A 276 -8.89 -23.83 11.14
CA PRO A 276 -9.15 -25.17 10.56
C PRO A 276 -7.98 -26.14 10.74
N THR A 277 -6.75 -25.64 10.71
CA THR A 277 -5.54 -26.42 10.90
C THR A 277 -4.61 -25.63 11.82
N GLY A 278 -4.22 -26.27 12.91
CA GLY A 278 -3.35 -25.72 13.93
C GLY A 278 -1.89 -25.97 13.64
N GLY A 279 -1.04 -25.60 14.59
CA GLY A 279 0.40 -25.72 14.46
C GLY A 279 1.17 -24.92 15.50
N ASP A 280 2.47 -24.84 15.30
CA ASP A 280 3.36 -24.01 16.10
C ASP A 280 3.27 -22.55 15.63
N VAL A 281 2.92 -21.65 16.54
CA VAL A 281 2.99 -20.21 16.27
C VAL A 281 4.46 -19.82 16.23
N ILE A 282 4.89 -19.18 15.15
CA ILE A 282 6.29 -18.79 14.92
C ILE A 282 6.49 -17.28 15.06
N TYR A 283 5.45 -16.53 14.71
CA TYR A 283 5.44 -15.08 14.72
C TYR A 283 4.02 -14.58 14.95
N GLY A 284 3.88 -13.44 15.63
CA GLY A 284 2.60 -12.74 15.77
C GLY A 284 2.78 -11.23 15.90
N VAL A 285 1.87 -10.46 15.31
CA VAL A 285 1.83 -9.00 15.43
C VAL A 285 0.42 -8.49 15.15
N ALA A 286 0.00 -7.42 15.80
CA ALA A 286 -1.25 -6.73 15.48
C ALA A 286 -1.02 -5.57 14.52
N HIS A 287 -2.09 -5.18 13.82
CA HIS A 287 -2.17 -3.96 13.05
C HIS A 287 -3.29 -3.09 13.62
N GLN A 288 -2.94 -1.86 14.00
CA GLN A 288 -3.85 -0.86 14.55
C GLN A 288 -3.51 0.51 13.99
N HIS A 289 -4.52 1.35 13.82
CA HIS A 289 -4.41 2.76 13.48
C HIS A 289 -4.19 3.60 14.76
N SER A 290 -3.89 4.89 14.56
CA SER A 290 -3.82 5.87 15.65
C SER A 290 -5.03 5.78 16.57
N GLY A 291 -4.79 5.85 17.87
CA GLY A 291 -5.79 5.56 18.91
C GLY A 291 -5.72 4.14 19.46
N GLY A 292 -5.07 3.20 18.75
CA GLY A 292 -4.86 1.84 19.24
C GLY A 292 -4.03 1.82 20.53
N THR A 293 -4.42 0.96 21.48
CA THR A 293 -3.73 0.81 22.78
C THR A 293 -3.16 -0.59 22.97
N GLY A 294 -3.43 -1.51 22.04
CA GLY A 294 -2.92 -2.87 22.05
C GLY A 294 -3.95 -3.87 21.56
N SER A 295 -3.47 -5.05 21.19
CA SER A 295 -4.30 -6.17 20.78
C SER A 295 -3.68 -7.49 21.26
N ALA A 296 -4.52 -8.48 21.50
CA ALA A 296 -4.08 -9.79 21.95
C ALA A 296 -4.91 -10.91 21.31
N LEU A 297 -4.22 -12.01 21.02
CA LEU A 297 -4.80 -13.25 20.54
C LEU A 297 -4.72 -14.29 21.66
N TYR A 298 -5.83 -14.95 21.93
CA TYR A 298 -5.97 -15.94 23.00
C TYR A 298 -6.42 -17.30 22.44
N GLY A 299 -5.98 -18.38 23.09
CA GLY A 299 -6.56 -19.71 22.89
C GLY A 299 -7.90 -19.86 23.60
N GLU A 300 -8.60 -20.96 23.32
CA GLU A 300 -9.94 -21.22 23.88
C GLU A 300 -9.94 -21.35 25.42
N ASP A 301 -8.81 -21.75 25.99
CA ASP A 301 -8.55 -21.88 27.42
C ASP A 301 -8.15 -20.54 28.09
N GLY A 302 -8.15 -19.44 27.34
CA GLY A 302 -7.76 -18.12 27.80
C GLY A 302 -6.24 -17.89 27.85
N ARG A 303 -5.40 -18.84 27.40
CA ARG A 303 -3.95 -18.63 27.31
C ARG A 303 -3.64 -17.52 26.30
N VAL A 304 -2.65 -16.70 26.62
CA VAL A 304 -2.15 -15.69 25.67
C VAL A 304 -1.32 -16.40 24.60
N ILE A 305 -1.75 -16.31 23.35
CA ILE A 305 -0.96 -16.75 22.19
C ILE A 305 0.06 -15.67 21.83
N CYS A 306 -0.41 -14.42 21.72
CA CYS A 306 0.44 -13.28 21.45
C CYS A 306 -0.26 -11.99 21.92
N SER A 307 0.52 -11.06 22.47
CA SER A 307 0.08 -9.69 22.76
C SER A 307 0.98 -8.72 22.01
N SER A 308 0.35 -7.77 21.32
CA SER A 308 1.01 -6.79 20.46
C SER A 308 0.59 -5.38 20.88
N ILE A 309 1.56 -4.55 21.22
CA ILE A 309 1.36 -3.21 21.78
C ILE A 309 1.97 -2.18 20.81
N PRO A 310 1.25 -1.09 20.49
CA PRO A 310 1.77 -0.04 19.63
C PRO A 310 2.88 0.77 20.30
N THR A 311 3.87 1.14 19.49
CA THR A 311 4.90 2.12 19.82
C THR A 311 4.55 3.44 19.16
N TYR A 312 4.23 4.44 19.96
CA TYR A 312 4.00 5.80 19.47
C TYR A 312 5.31 6.58 19.40
N GLY A 313 5.46 7.41 18.36
CA GLY A 313 6.55 8.36 18.27
C GLY A 313 6.42 9.48 19.32
N VAL A 314 7.52 10.18 19.56
CA VAL A 314 7.63 11.27 20.56
C VAL A 314 8.40 12.50 20.03
N GLY A 315 8.78 12.51 18.76
CA GLY A 315 9.54 13.58 18.11
C GLY A 315 9.03 13.88 16.71
N GLU A 316 9.88 14.44 15.84
CA GLU A 316 9.50 14.86 14.48
C GLU A 316 10.25 14.09 13.38
N GLU A 317 11.31 13.37 13.75
CA GLU A 317 12.14 12.60 12.84
C GLU A 317 11.39 11.39 12.25
N PRO A 318 11.66 11.01 10.99
CA PRO A 318 11.09 9.83 10.37
C PRO A 318 11.26 8.56 11.21
N GLY A 319 10.13 7.93 11.56
CA GLY A 319 10.07 6.75 12.41
C GLY A 319 10.06 7.06 13.91
N ASN A 320 9.80 8.31 14.29
CA ASN A 320 9.61 8.73 15.67
C ASN A 320 8.52 9.81 15.83
N GLU A 321 7.62 9.95 14.86
CA GLU A 321 6.65 11.05 14.79
C GLU A 321 5.63 11.02 15.93
N ALA A 322 5.57 12.10 16.69
CA ALA A 322 4.64 12.27 17.80
C ALA A 322 3.18 12.11 17.35
N GLY A 323 2.44 11.26 18.06
CA GLY A 323 1.03 10.98 17.78
C GLY A 323 0.77 9.91 16.71
N TYR A 324 1.82 9.34 16.10
CA TYR A 324 1.70 8.26 15.13
C TYR A 324 2.20 6.94 15.73
N ILE A 325 1.55 5.84 15.34
CA ILE A 325 2.09 4.49 15.58
C ILE A 325 3.24 4.27 14.60
N VAL A 326 4.46 4.14 15.12
CA VAL A 326 5.68 3.92 14.34
C VAL A 326 6.23 2.50 14.47
N GLY A 327 5.56 1.66 15.26
CA GLY A 327 5.97 0.30 15.59
C GLY A 327 4.87 -0.49 16.28
N MET A 328 4.95 -1.82 16.20
CA MET A 328 4.16 -2.77 16.98
C MET A 328 5.10 -3.80 17.60
N SER A 329 4.85 -4.17 18.86
CA SER A 329 5.61 -5.24 19.49
C SER A 329 5.25 -6.60 18.87
N THR A 330 6.25 -7.40 18.56
CA THR A 330 6.08 -8.69 17.89
C THR A 330 6.34 -9.87 18.82
N CYS A 331 5.58 -10.95 18.66
CA CYS A 331 5.80 -12.19 19.37
C CYS A 331 6.68 -13.14 18.56
N TYR A 332 7.72 -13.67 19.21
CA TYR A 332 8.57 -14.76 18.72
C TYR A 332 8.64 -15.85 19.78
N PRO A 333 7.57 -16.66 19.92
CA PRO A 333 7.57 -17.76 20.87
C PRO A 333 8.68 -18.77 20.55
N GLN A 334 9.16 -19.47 21.57
CA GLN A 334 10.11 -20.57 21.34
C GLN A 334 9.41 -21.65 20.51
N PRO A 335 10.07 -22.25 19.50
CA PRO A 335 9.51 -23.34 18.72
C PRO A 335 8.86 -24.42 19.60
N GLY A 336 7.59 -24.75 19.34
CA GLY A 336 6.85 -25.75 20.11
C GLY A 336 6.21 -25.25 21.42
N SER A 337 6.52 -24.02 21.88
CA SER A 337 6.00 -23.51 23.17
C SER A 337 4.58 -22.96 23.10
N VAL A 338 4.18 -22.42 21.94
CA VAL A 338 2.83 -21.91 21.69
C VAL A 338 2.26 -22.69 20.51
N LYS A 339 1.35 -23.62 20.81
CA LYS A 339 0.66 -24.45 19.82
C LYS A 339 -0.78 -23.99 19.68
N ILE A 340 -1.34 -24.14 18.50
CA ILE A 340 -2.79 -24.04 18.25
C ILE A 340 -3.24 -25.43 17.80
N SER A 341 -4.33 -25.94 18.35
CA SER A 341 -4.87 -27.24 17.97
C SER A 341 -5.74 -27.13 16.71
N ASP A 342 -5.87 -28.22 15.96
CA ASP A 342 -6.80 -28.29 14.84
C ASP A 342 -8.23 -28.02 15.33
N GLY A 343 -8.92 -27.06 14.72
CA GLY A 343 -10.28 -26.67 15.10
C GLY A 343 -10.37 -25.90 16.42
N GLU A 344 -9.25 -25.45 17.00
CA GLU A 344 -9.26 -24.64 18.22
C GLU A 344 -9.95 -23.29 17.97
N THR A 345 -10.73 -22.85 18.97
CA THR A 345 -11.31 -21.50 18.94
C THR A 345 -10.30 -20.47 19.43
N LEU A 346 -9.98 -19.48 18.61
CA LEU A 346 -9.14 -18.35 18.97
C LEU A 346 -10.00 -17.14 19.30
N VAL A 347 -9.59 -16.34 20.28
CA VAL A 347 -10.25 -15.08 20.63
C VAL A 347 -9.30 -13.93 20.32
N LEU A 348 -9.73 -13.01 19.45
CA LEU A 348 -9.00 -11.77 19.18
C LEU A 348 -9.64 -10.63 19.97
N GLU A 349 -8.80 -9.85 20.62
CA GLU A 349 -9.17 -8.62 21.29
C GLU A 349 -8.37 -7.46 20.71
N SER A 350 -9.05 -6.36 20.36
CA SER A 350 -8.43 -5.12 19.90
C SER A 350 -8.92 -3.98 20.79
N ASN A 351 -7.99 -3.24 21.38
CA ASN A 351 -8.25 -2.15 22.30
C ASN A 351 -7.83 -0.82 21.68
N TYR A 352 -8.72 0.17 21.82
CA TYR A 352 -8.51 1.55 21.37
C TYR A 352 -8.84 2.52 22.50
N SER A 353 -8.14 3.66 22.52
CA SER A 353 -8.52 4.80 23.33
C SER A 353 -9.84 5.35 22.80
N SER A 354 -10.85 5.45 23.66
CA SER A 354 -12.12 6.11 23.36
C SER A 354 -12.19 7.52 23.97
N ALA A 355 -11.05 8.10 24.37
CA ALA A 355 -10.99 9.48 24.87
C ALA A 355 -11.50 10.51 23.84
N GLN A 356 -11.41 10.14 22.56
CA GLN A 356 -12.02 10.83 21.44
C GLN A 356 -12.60 9.79 20.48
N LYS A 357 -13.39 10.27 19.52
CA LYS A 357 -13.91 9.42 18.45
C LYS A 357 -12.78 9.09 17.47
N HIS A 358 -12.80 7.87 16.94
CA HIS A 358 -11.97 7.46 15.81
C HIS A 358 -12.85 6.82 14.72
N THR A 359 -12.56 7.10 13.45
CA THR A 359 -13.25 6.48 12.30
C THR A 359 -12.34 5.57 11.51
N GLY A 360 -12.89 4.51 10.92
CA GLY A 360 -12.13 3.65 10.01
C GLY A 360 -10.90 2.99 10.64
N VAL A 361 -10.95 2.67 11.94
CA VAL A 361 -9.82 2.00 12.62
C VAL A 361 -9.82 0.50 12.33
N MET A 362 -8.63 -0.09 12.32
CA MET A 362 -8.46 -1.53 12.09
C MET A 362 -8.08 -2.28 13.37
N GLY A 363 -8.56 -3.51 13.51
CA GLY A 363 -8.17 -4.41 14.61
C GLY A 363 -7.75 -5.75 14.04
N LEU A 364 -6.64 -5.76 13.30
CA LEU A 364 -6.17 -6.97 12.63
C LEU A 364 -5.05 -7.64 13.40
N PHE A 365 -4.91 -8.94 13.22
CA PHE A 365 -3.83 -9.72 13.85
C PHE A 365 -3.21 -10.70 12.86
N TYR A 366 -1.92 -10.58 12.64
CA TYR A 366 -1.13 -11.41 11.74
C TYR A 366 -0.36 -12.45 12.54
N ILE A 367 -0.46 -13.73 12.17
CA ILE A 367 0.40 -14.78 12.71
C ILE A 367 1.00 -15.66 11.60
N LEU A 368 2.17 -16.21 11.89
CA LEU A 368 2.76 -17.30 11.11
C LEU A 368 2.62 -18.60 11.90
N VAL A 369 2.07 -19.62 11.26
CA VAL A 369 1.88 -20.94 11.86
C VAL A 369 2.61 -21.98 11.02
N ALA A 370 3.51 -22.73 11.65
CA ALA A 370 4.08 -23.94 11.09
C ALA A 370 3.15 -25.10 11.42
N GLU A 371 2.48 -25.66 10.43
CA GLU A 371 1.61 -26.82 10.63
C GLU A 371 2.41 -27.95 11.28
N SER A 372 1.86 -28.54 12.34
CA SER A 372 2.48 -29.72 12.93
C SER A 372 2.49 -30.80 11.87
N ALA A 373 3.66 -31.36 11.54
CA ALA A 373 3.73 -32.49 10.63
C ALA A 373 2.73 -33.54 11.10
N LYS A 374 1.64 -33.73 10.34
CA LYS A 374 0.74 -34.85 10.57
C LYS A 374 1.66 -36.05 10.61
N THR A 375 1.64 -36.79 11.70
CA THR A 375 2.41 -38.03 11.81
C THR A 375 1.75 -39.02 10.86
N SER A 376 1.92 -38.81 9.56
CA SER A 376 1.49 -39.73 8.53
C SER A 376 2.47 -40.90 8.62
N LEU A 377 2.09 -41.91 9.41
CA LEU A 377 2.42 -43.31 9.20
C LEU A 377 3.71 -43.55 8.40
N MET A 378 4.86 -43.28 9.01
CA MET A 378 6.10 -43.93 8.62
C MET A 378 6.18 -45.23 9.44
N PRO A 379 6.22 -46.42 8.83
CA PRO A 379 6.43 -47.66 9.56
C PRO A 379 7.81 -47.62 10.24
N ASN A 380 7.84 -47.99 11.53
CA ASN A 380 9.04 -48.18 12.34
C ASN A 380 10.15 -48.93 11.59
N ILE A 381 11.16 -48.23 11.05
CA ILE A 381 12.46 -48.83 10.71
C ILE A 381 13.56 -47.79 10.96
N LEU A 382 14.08 -47.74 12.19
CA LEU A 382 15.50 -47.92 12.53
C LEU A 382 15.79 -47.48 13.97
N LEU A 383 15.78 -48.47 14.85
CA LEU A 383 16.54 -48.45 16.10
C LEU A 383 18.04 -48.47 15.76
N GLY A 384 18.82 -47.59 16.38
CA GLY A 384 20.24 -47.85 16.68
C GLY A 384 21.26 -46.98 15.95
N SER A 385 21.70 -45.89 16.60
CA SER A 385 23.03 -45.86 17.22
C SER A 385 23.28 -44.50 17.86
N GLN A 386 23.55 -44.56 19.17
CA GLN A 386 24.11 -43.49 19.97
C GLN A 386 25.63 -43.43 19.76
N ASP A 387 26.19 -42.26 20.06
CA ASP A 387 27.58 -41.96 20.42
C ASP A 387 28.62 -41.77 19.30
N HIS A 388 28.96 -40.50 19.06
CA HIS A 388 30.36 -40.08 19.06
C HIS A 388 30.52 -38.61 19.47
N VAL A 389 30.79 -38.43 20.77
CA VAL A 389 31.35 -37.19 21.34
C VAL A 389 32.80 -37.07 20.86
N HIS A 390 33.07 -36.12 19.95
CA HIS A 390 34.44 -35.73 19.62
C HIS A 390 34.89 -34.54 20.47
N LYS A 391 35.80 -34.85 21.40
CA LYS A 391 36.58 -33.96 22.25
C LYS A 391 37.56 -33.15 21.38
N VAL A 392 37.35 -31.84 21.23
CA VAL A 392 38.34 -30.96 20.59
C VAL A 392 39.35 -30.47 21.63
N ARG A 393 40.61 -30.81 21.33
CA ARG A 393 41.82 -30.60 22.13
C ARG A 393 42.37 -29.20 21.86
N ASN A 394 42.54 -28.42 22.94
CA ASN A 394 43.34 -27.19 22.97
C ASN A 394 44.76 -27.45 22.44
N SER A 395 45.23 -26.61 21.52
CA SER A 395 46.63 -26.51 21.15
C SER A 395 46.99 -25.03 20.95
N HIS A 396 47.75 -24.49 21.90
CA HIS A 396 48.40 -23.19 21.80
C HIS A 396 49.37 -23.18 20.61
N PHE A 397 49.25 -22.21 19.71
CA PHE A 397 50.29 -21.90 18.73
C PHE A 397 50.49 -20.38 18.59
N SER A 398 51.62 -19.94 19.13
CA SER A 398 52.46 -18.74 18.86
C SER A 398 51.83 -17.45 18.28
N ILE A 399 51.82 -16.38 19.10
CA ILE A 399 51.25 -15.04 18.85
C ILE A 399 52.33 -14.02 18.38
N TRP A 400 53.17 -14.29 17.38
CA TRP A 400 54.17 -13.26 16.98
C TRP A 400 54.44 -13.06 15.47
N THR A 401 53.52 -13.43 14.58
CA THR A 401 53.71 -13.20 13.12
C THR A 401 52.56 -12.51 12.38
N VAL A 402 51.45 -12.17 13.04
CA VAL A 402 50.27 -11.57 12.35
C VAL A 402 50.28 -10.02 12.35
N ALA A 403 51.09 -9.37 13.18
CA ALA A 403 51.04 -7.91 13.33
C ALA A 403 51.67 -7.11 12.16
N LEU A 404 52.54 -7.71 11.33
CA LEU A 404 53.24 -7.00 10.25
C LEU A 404 52.53 -7.05 8.89
N PHE A 405 51.65 -8.03 8.66
CA PHE A 405 50.90 -8.12 7.40
C PHE A 405 49.66 -7.21 7.34
N GLY A 406 49.04 -6.92 8.50
CA GLY A 406 47.86 -6.04 8.57
C GLY A 406 48.14 -4.58 8.21
N VAL A 407 49.34 -4.08 8.51
CA VAL A 407 49.71 -2.68 8.27
C VAL A 407 49.97 -2.40 6.79
N VAL A 408 50.56 -3.35 6.07
CA VAL A 408 50.85 -3.20 4.63
C VAL A 408 49.56 -3.20 3.80
N ILE A 409 48.59 -4.04 4.14
CA ILE A 409 47.29 -4.09 3.45
C ILE A 409 46.48 -2.80 3.68
N ALA A 410 46.53 -2.24 4.89
CA ALA A 410 45.87 -0.97 5.20
C ALA A 410 46.44 0.21 4.39
N ILE A 411 47.77 0.28 4.23
CA ILE A 411 48.42 1.35 3.46
C ILE A 411 48.06 1.24 1.96
N ILE A 412 48.03 0.03 1.40
CA ILE A 412 47.64 -0.18 0.00
C ILE A 412 46.17 0.20 -0.21
N ALA A 413 45.28 -0.15 0.72
CA ALA A 413 43.87 0.22 0.63
C ALA A 413 43.65 1.75 0.67
N VAL A 414 44.40 2.47 1.51
CA VAL A 414 44.33 3.94 1.59
C VAL A 414 44.86 4.60 0.32
N VAL A 415 45.96 4.11 -0.25
CA VAL A 415 46.52 4.65 -1.49
C VAL A 415 45.56 4.42 -2.67
N VAL A 416 45.01 3.22 -2.80
CA VAL A 416 44.03 2.89 -3.85
C VAL A 416 42.73 3.70 -3.70
N HIS A 417 42.26 3.92 -2.47
CA HIS A 417 41.07 4.74 -2.23
C HIS A 417 41.33 6.24 -2.53
N SER A 418 42.52 6.75 -2.21
CA SER A 418 42.90 8.14 -2.49
C SER A 418 43.06 8.42 -3.99
N GLN A 419 43.62 7.46 -4.75
CA GLN A 419 43.78 7.59 -6.21
C GLN A 419 42.45 7.46 -6.95
N ARG A 420 41.47 6.70 -6.41
CA ARG A 420 40.10 6.63 -6.96
C ARG A 420 39.32 7.92 -6.78
N ARG A 421 39.48 8.63 -5.65
CA ARG A 421 38.81 9.92 -5.43
C ARG A 421 39.28 11.02 -6.39
N VAL A 422 40.55 11.02 -6.77
CA VAL A 422 41.11 12.03 -7.71
C VAL A 422 40.67 11.77 -9.16
N ALA A 423 40.21 10.55 -9.49
CA ALA A 423 39.73 10.21 -10.84
C ALA A 423 38.22 10.43 -11.05
N GLU A 424 37.45 10.73 -10.00
CA GLU A 424 35.99 10.91 -10.07
C GLU A 424 35.55 12.40 -10.12
N GLU A 425 36.48 13.36 -10.01
CA GLU A 425 36.15 14.80 -10.01
C GLU A 425 36.15 15.47 -11.40
N ASP A 426 36.66 14.85 -12.46
CA ASP A 426 36.68 15.44 -13.82
C ASP A 426 35.76 14.67 -14.79
N GLY A 427 34.44 14.85 -14.66
CA GLY A 427 33.52 14.08 -15.50
C GLY A 427 32.04 14.44 -15.53
N TYR A 428 31.60 15.65 -15.15
CA TYR A 428 30.19 16.04 -15.32
C TYR A 428 30.03 17.41 -15.99
N ARG A 429 29.47 17.41 -17.20
CA ARG A 429 28.83 18.58 -17.80
C ARG A 429 27.39 18.69 -17.29
N PRO A 430 26.91 19.87 -16.88
CA PRO A 430 25.54 20.01 -16.39
C PRO A 430 24.53 19.84 -17.53
N ILE A 431 23.64 18.87 -17.40
CA ILE A 431 22.38 18.82 -18.16
C ILE A 431 21.50 19.92 -17.58
N LYS A 432 21.07 20.87 -18.41
CA LYS A 432 20.02 21.83 -18.06
C LYS A 432 18.74 21.05 -17.79
N THR A 433 18.41 20.84 -16.52
CA THR A 433 17.05 20.48 -16.09
C THR A 433 16.14 21.65 -16.43
N ARG A 434 15.09 21.38 -17.20
CA ARG A 434 13.94 22.29 -17.25
C ARG A 434 13.22 22.12 -15.92
N ASP A 435 13.41 23.07 -15.01
CA ASP A 435 12.55 23.25 -13.85
C ASP A 435 11.12 23.48 -14.37
N THR A 436 10.33 22.41 -14.33
CA THR A 436 8.90 22.49 -14.56
C THR A 436 8.29 22.44 -13.17
N THR A 437 8.16 23.62 -12.55
CA THR A 437 7.47 23.78 -11.27
C THR A 437 5.99 23.50 -11.51
N TYR A 438 5.54 22.30 -11.14
CA TYR A 438 4.12 22.00 -11.06
C TYR A 438 3.60 22.52 -9.73
N THR A 439 2.79 23.58 -9.77
CA THR A 439 2.04 24.06 -8.61
C THR A 439 0.76 23.25 -8.49
N CYS A 440 0.51 22.68 -7.32
CA CYS A 440 -0.75 22.02 -7.01
C CYS A 440 -1.85 23.08 -6.98
N GLN A 441 -2.79 23.02 -7.94
CA GLN A 441 -4.04 23.76 -7.84
C GLN A 441 -5.10 22.83 -7.26
N PRO A 442 -5.95 23.30 -6.33
CA PRO A 442 -7.05 22.49 -5.81
C PRO A 442 -7.96 22.06 -6.99
N PRO A 443 -8.46 20.80 -7.01
CA PRO A 443 -9.47 20.40 -7.96
C PRO A 443 -10.72 21.22 -7.66
N SER A 444 -11.09 22.10 -8.59
CA SER A 444 -12.35 22.82 -8.54
C SER A 444 -13.51 21.84 -8.76
N TYR A 445 -13.96 21.16 -7.71
CA TYR A 445 -15.22 20.43 -7.72
C TYR A 445 -16.37 21.43 -7.57
N ALA A 446 -16.65 22.13 -8.66
CA ALA A 446 -17.83 22.97 -8.81
C ALA A 446 -18.34 22.89 -10.25
N GLN A 447 -18.80 21.71 -10.67
CA GLN A 447 -19.62 21.61 -11.88
C GLN A 447 -21.09 21.73 -11.51
N ARG A 448 -21.59 22.97 -11.55
CA ARG A 448 -22.97 23.21 -11.99
C ARG A 448 -23.13 22.60 -13.37
N LEU A 449 -24.10 21.71 -13.51
CA LEU A 449 -24.65 21.25 -14.77
C LEU A 449 -24.97 22.46 -15.66
N VAL A 450 -24.29 22.60 -16.79
CA VAL A 450 -24.70 23.46 -17.91
C VAL A 450 -25.22 22.53 -19.00
N HIS A 451 -26.44 22.80 -19.48
CA HIS A 451 -27.17 21.94 -20.41
C HIS A 451 -26.42 21.70 -21.75
N PRO A 452 -26.62 20.54 -22.42
CA PRO A 452 -25.69 20.09 -23.48
C PRO A 452 -25.88 20.66 -24.90
N ASN A 453 -26.78 21.62 -25.16
CA ASN A 453 -27.21 21.92 -26.55
C ASN A 453 -27.16 23.42 -26.93
N GLU A 454 -25.97 24.02 -27.04
CA GLU A 454 -25.82 25.32 -27.75
C GLU A 454 -24.78 25.22 -28.87
N THR A 455 -25.21 25.56 -30.09
CA THR A 455 -24.41 25.47 -31.32
C THR A 455 -23.93 26.86 -31.76
N ILE A 456 -22.61 27.06 -31.85
CA ILE A 456 -22.01 28.32 -32.32
C ILE A 456 -21.79 28.28 -33.84
N LYS A 457 -22.24 29.33 -34.57
CA LYS A 457 -22.01 29.48 -36.01
C LYS A 457 -20.79 30.35 -36.29
N ILE A 458 -19.84 29.85 -37.08
CA ILE A 458 -18.60 30.55 -37.45
C ILE A 458 -18.68 31.03 -38.90
N LYS A 459 -18.29 32.27 -39.18
CA LYS A 459 -18.19 32.81 -40.55
C LYS A 459 -16.74 33.22 -40.85
N VAL A 460 -16.12 32.59 -41.84
CA VAL A 460 -14.74 32.91 -42.27
C VAL A 460 -14.77 34.14 -43.18
N VAL A 461 -13.91 35.12 -42.90
CA VAL A 461 -13.99 36.45 -43.55
C VAL A 461 -12.88 36.68 -44.58
N SER A 462 -11.69 36.08 -44.45
CA SER A 462 -10.69 36.03 -45.55
C SER A 462 -9.56 35.02 -45.31
N PHE A 463 -8.87 34.63 -46.38
CA PHE A 463 -7.67 33.78 -46.36
C PHE A 463 -6.42 34.58 -46.74
N ILE A 464 -5.32 34.39 -46.00
CA ILE A 464 -3.98 34.88 -46.40
C ILE A 464 -2.98 33.75 -46.18
N GLY A 465 -2.70 32.96 -47.23
CA GLY A 465 -1.77 31.82 -47.18
C GLY A 465 -2.27 30.64 -46.33
N LEU A 466 -1.36 29.96 -45.62
CA LEU A 466 -1.64 28.79 -44.74
C LEU A 466 -2.26 29.17 -43.38
N ALA A 467 -2.52 30.45 -43.12
CA ALA A 467 -3.18 30.94 -41.91
C ALA A 467 -4.53 31.57 -42.28
N CYS A 468 -5.56 31.28 -41.47
CA CYS A 468 -6.91 31.81 -41.69
C CYS A 468 -7.26 32.78 -40.57
N LEU A 469 -7.84 33.94 -40.93
CA LEU A 469 -8.35 34.90 -39.95
C LEU A 469 -9.85 34.66 -39.77
N VAL A 470 -10.24 34.16 -38.59
CA VAL A 470 -11.63 33.85 -38.28
C VAL A 470 -12.18 34.88 -37.31
N VAL A 471 -13.32 35.48 -37.65
CA VAL A 471 -14.05 36.39 -36.76
C VAL A 471 -15.22 35.61 -36.18
N LEU A 472 -15.19 35.37 -34.86
CA LEU A 472 -16.29 34.75 -34.14
C LEU A 472 -17.30 35.84 -33.78
N ARG A 473 -18.58 35.65 -34.13
CA ARG A 473 -19.65 36.59 -33.81
C ARG A 473 -20.64 35.88 -32.90
N TRP A 474 -20.75 36.37 -31.67
CA TRP A 474 -21.81 35.99 -30.75
C TRP A 474 -22.98 36.95 -30.94
N GLU A 475 -24.22 36.54 -30.64
CA GLU A 475 -25.42 37.36 -30.89
C GLU A 475 -25.21 38.82 -30.41
N GLU A 476 -25.30 39.72 -31.39
CA GLU A 476 -25.29 41.19 -31.36
C GLU A 476 -24.20 42.00 -30.64
N GLU A 477 -23.11 41.43 -30.11
CA GLU A 477 -21.94 42.22 -29.69
C GLU A 477 -20.59 41.67 -30.19
N VAL A 478 -19.74 42.56 -30.71
CA VAL A 478 -18.40 42.25 -31.22
C VAL A 478 -17.39 42.27 -30.07
N LEU A 479 -17.03 41.10 -29.55
CA LEU A 479 -15.94 40.96 -28.56
C LEU A 479 -14.62 40.60 -29.27
N ALA A 480 -13.78 41.61 -29.42
CA ALA A 480 -12.36 41.55 -29.81
C ALA A 480 -12.04 41.13 -31.25
N ALA A 481 -11.42 42.05 -31.99
CA ALA A 481 -10.73 41.77 -33.25
C ALA A 481 -9.32 41.23 -32.98
N GLY A 482 -8.94 40.15 -33.68
CA GLY A 482 -7.55 39.70 -33.78
C GLY A 482 -7.23 38.45 -32.93
N VAL A 483 -7.63 37.28 -33.43
CA VAL A 483 -7.02 36.00 -33.02
C VAL A 483 -6.53 35.30 -34.30
N MET A 484 -5.22 35.09 -34.39
CA MET A 484 -4.59 34.36 -35.50
C MET A 484 -4.51 32.88 -35.09
N VAL A 485 -5.18 31.99 -35.82
CA VAL A 485 -5.15 30.53 -35.56
C VAL A 485 -4.34 29.85 -36.67
N LEU A 486 -3.28 29.14 -36.29
CA LEU A 486 -2.49 28.32 -37.21
C LEU A 486 -3.15 26.94 -37.37
N CYS A 487 -3.93 26.77 -38.43
CA CYS A 487 -4.52 25.49 -38.79
C CYS A 487 -3.59 24.75 -39.76
N TYR A 488 -2.88 23.72 -39.28
CA TYR A 488 -2.26 22.77 -40.19
C TYR A 488 -3.34 21.82 -40.73
N LYS A 489 -3.72 22.06 -41.99
CA LYS A 489 -4.39 21.12 -42.90
C LYS A 489 -5.89 20.84 -42.62
N LEU A 490 -6.75 21.66 -43.21
CA LEU A 490 -8.13 21.30 -43.57
C LEU A 490 -8.27 21.50 -45.08
N VAL A 491 -8.32 20.40 -45.83
CA VAL A 491 -8.79 20.41 -47.22
C VAL A 491 -10.17 19.78 -47.22
N ASN A 492 -11.15 20.60 -47.58
CA ASN A 492 -12.56 20.28 -47.83
C ASN A 492 -13.43 19.84 -46.63
N GLY A 493 -14.27 20.77 -46.16
CA GLY A 493 -15.65 20.46 -45.77
C GLY A 493 -15.95 20.08 -44.31
N GLY A 494 -15.01 20.16 -43.37
CA GLY A 494 -15.25 19.80 -41.97
C GLY A 494 -15.90 20.91 -41.12
N SER A 495 -16.83 20.53 -40.23
CA SER A 495 -17.37 21.39 -39.17
C SER A 495 -16.48 21.32 -37.92
N LEU A 496 -16.28 22.45 -37.23
CA LEU A 496 -15.37 22.56 -36.07
C LEU A 496 -16.18 22.65 -34.77
N LEU A 497 -15.90 21.78 -33.80
CA LEU A 497 -16.51 21.80 -32.47
C LEU A 497 -15.57 22.52 -31.49
N VAL A 498 -16.03 23.63 -30.90
CA VAL A 498 -15.25 24.46 -29.97
C VAL A 498 -15.82 24.35 -28.56
N LYS A 499 -15.06 23.78 -27.62
CA LYS A 499 -15.43 23.73 -26.21
C LYS A 499 -14.82 24.94 -25.47
N LYS A 500 -15.66 25.73 -24.80
CA LYS A 500 -15.23 26.88 -23.97
C LYS A 500 -14.55 26.35 -22.71
N VAL A 501 -13.25 26.62 -22.56
CA VAL A 501 -12.54 26.43 -21.28
C VAL A 501 -12.39 27.81 -20.66
N SER A 502 -13.06 28.06 -19.52
CA SER A 502 -12.82 29.27 -18.74
C SER A 502 -11.75 28.96 -17.69
N SER A 503 -10.59 29.61 -17.77
CA SER A 503 -9.74 29.83 -16.60
C SER A 503 -9.82 31.31 -16.19
N GLY A 504 -10.02 31.55 -14.90
CA GLY A 504 -9.79 32.86 -14.31
C GLY A 504 -8.29 33.09 -14.14
N GLY A 505 -7.83 34.30 -14.48
CA GLY A 505 -6.43 34.76 -14.32
C GLY A 505 -5.68 34.79 -15.65
N GLU A 506 -5.63 35.99 -16.27
CA GLU A 506 -5.10 36.30 -17.62
C GLU A 506 -5.80 35.63 -18.82
N LYS A 507 -6.51 36.43 -19.62
CA LYS A 507 -7.29 36.01 -20.80
C LYS A 507 -6.37 35.45 -21.90
N ARG A 508 -6.11 34.14 -21.89
CA ARG A 508 -5.61 33.38 -23.04
C ARG A 508 -6.61 32.29 -23.42
N LEU A 509 -7.25 32.44 -24.58
CA LEU A 509 -8.09 31.40 -25.18
C LEU A 509 -7.18 30.36 -25.82
N VAL A 510 -7.23 29.12 -25.34
CA VAL A 510 -6.55 27.98 -25.96
C VAL A 510 -7.60 27.09 -26.62
N TYR A 511 -7.44 26.83 -27.91
CA TYR A 511 -8.31 25.95 -28.69
C TYR A 511 -7.55 24.64 -29.01
N SER A 512 -8.16 23.47 -28.80
CA SER A 512 -7.64 22.19 -29.31
C SER A 512 -8.56 21.67 -30.41
N CYS A 513 -8.00 21.24 -31.54
CA CYS A 513 -8.74 20.58 -32.61
C CYS A 513 -8.62 19.06 -32.47
N THR A 514 -9.73 18.34 -32.55
CA THR A 514 -9.77 16.88 -32.72
C THR A 514 -10.76 16.54 -33.83
N GLU A 515 -10.37 15.61 -34.69
CA GLU A 515 -11.18 15.10 -35.81
C GLU A 515 -12.45 14.41 -35.28
N ALA A 516 -13.63 14.85 -35.72
CA ALA A 516 -14.86 14.10 -35.51
C ALA A 516 -14.89 12.94 -36.52
N ARG A 517 -14.95 11.69 -36.04
CA ARG A 517 -15.26 10.55 -36.91
C ARG A 517 -16.75 10.56 -37.20
N ASP A 518 -17.10 10.48 -38.48
CA ASP A 518 -18.47 10.40 -38.98
C ASP A 518 -19.22 9.24 -38.31
N VAL A 519 -20.37 9.54 -37.70
CA VAL A 519 -21.42 8.56 -37.46
C VAL A 519 -22.32 8.65 -38.70
N GLU A 520 -22.07 7.77 -39.67
CA GLU A 520 -22.99 7.57 -40.78
C GLU A 520 -24.33 7.07 -40.26
N SER A 521 -25.37 7.75 -40.73
CA SER A 521 -26.77 7.33 -40.69
C SER A 521 -26.96 6.05 -41.50
N GLU A 522 -27.57 5.03 -40.90
CA GLU A 522 -28.39 4.07 -41.64
C GLU A 522 -29.86 4.22 -41.21
N ALA A 523 -30.72 3.98 -42.20
CA ALA A 523 -32.12 4.36 -42.31
C ALA A 523 -33.09 3.72 -41.31
#